data_AF-A0A960SFS6-F1
#
_entry.id   AF-A0A960SFS6-F1
#
_cell.length_a   1.000
_cell.length_b   1.000
_cell.length_c   1.000
_cell.angle_alpha   90.00
_cell.angle_beta   90.00
_cell.angle_gamma   90.00
#
_symmetry.space_group_name_H-M   'P 1'
#
loop_
_entity.id
_entity.type
_entity.pdbx_description
1 polymer ?
#
loop_
_entity_poly.entity_id
_entity_poly.type
_entity_poly.pdbx_seq_one_letter_code
_entity_poly.pdbx_strand_id
1 'polypeptide(L)'
;GEYEIRINGQTLPKTFSNFTLGRKIELQGQPETPQYQQASRVADLVKERFEKALVPYRDLQAKMKSRRREFGNEAPEVAAFRKTIQPQLDELLALAEEYTEKIYSAAQPVAHRYEIRKVD
;
A
#
# COMPACT_ATOMS: atom_id res chain seq x y z
N GLY A 1 32.92 -20.91 1.94
CA GLY A 1 33.40 -19.55 1.63
C GLY A 1 32.25 -18.59 1.84
N GLU A 2 32.53 -17.38 2.29
CA GLU A 2 31.53 -16.35 2.54
C GLU A 2 31.32 -15.49 1.30
N TYR A 3 30.12 -14.94 1.16
CA TYR A 3 29.73 -14.13 0.02
C TYR A 3 28.93 -12.93 0.47
N GLU A 4 29.19 -11.77 -0.13
CA GLU A 4 28.32 -10.62 -0.07
C GLU A 4 27.35 -10.65 -1.27
N ILE A 5 26.15 -10.13 -1.05
CA ILE A 5 25.14 -9.96 -2.10
C ILE A 5 24.92 -8.48 -2.30
N ARG A 6 24.93 -8.04 -3.55
CA ARG A 6 24.55 -6.69 -3.94
C ARG A 6 23.34 -6.72 -4.86
N ILE A 7 22.41 -5.78 -4.66
CA ILE A 7 21.25 -5.59 -5.53
C ILE A 7 21.29 -4.14 -6.01
N ASN A 8 21.36 -3.94 -7.33
CA ASN A 8 21.54 -2.63 -7.94
C ASN A 8 22.74 -1.85 -7.35
N GLY A 9 23.83 -2.54 -7.05
CA GLY A 9 25.03 -1.96 -6.47
C GLY A 9 24.99 -1.75 -4.93
N GLN A 10 23.82 -1.93 -4.29
CA GLN A 10 23.68 -1.84 -2.84
C GLN A 10 23.98 -3.18 -2.18
N THR A 11 25.00 -3.24 -1.32
CA THR A 11 25.37 -4.44 -0.56
C THR A 11 24.38 -4.70 0.58
N LEU A 12 23.95 -5.96 0.73
CA LEU A 12 23.15 -6.37 1.88
C LEU A 12 24.02 -6.42 3.16
N PRO A 13 23.48 -6.12 4.34
CA PRO A 13 24.28 -6.01 5.57
C PRO A 13 24.96 -7.31 6.03
N LYS A 14 24.52 -8.46 5.52
CA LYS A 14 24.99 -9.78 5.94
C LYS A 14 25.79 -10.44 4.83
N THR A 15 26.85 -11.14 5.21
CA THR A 15 27.49 -12.14 4.37
C THR A 15 26.75 -13.48 4.51
N PHE A 16 26.84 -14.31 3.47
CA PHE A 16 26.20 -15.61 3.42
C PHE A 16 27.23 -16.67 3.04
N SER A 17 27.25 -17.76 3.79
CA SER A 17 28.07 -18.92 3.43
C SER A 17 27.59 -19.56 2.12
N ASN A 18 28.49 -20.23 1.40
CA ASN A 18 28.13 -21.09 0.25
C ASN A 18 27.07 -22.13 0.59
N PHE A 19 27.08 -22.69 1.80
CA PHE A 19 26.07 -23.66 2.24
C PHE A 19 24.69 -23.01 2.36
N THR A 20 24.63 -21.79 2.90
CA THR A 20 23.38 -21.02 3.02
C THR A 20 22.83 -20.67 1.63
N LEU A 21 23.68 -20.12 0.76
CA LEU A 21 23.31 -19.78 -0.61
C LEU A 21 22.85 -20.99 -1.42
N GLY A 22 23.52 -22.14 -1.25
CA GLY A 22 23.17 -23.38 -1.92
C GLY A 22 21.83 -23.98 -1.46
N ARG A 23 21.35 -23.63 -0.26
CA ARG A 23 20.03 -24.04 0.23
C ARG A 23 18.94 -23.08 -0.22
N LYS A 24 19.10 -21.79 0.10
CA LYS A 24 18.31 -20.62 -0.30
C LYS A 24 18.50 -19.50 0.73
N ILE A 25 18.18 -18.29 0.31
CA ILE A 25 17.98 -17.14 1.19
C ILE A 25 16.62 -16.51 0.91
N GLU A 26 15.99 -15.95 1.93
CA GLU A 26 14.71 -15.26 1.82
C GLU A 26 14.96 -13.75 1.77
N LEU A 27 14.82 -13.15 0.59
CA LEU A 27 15.08 -11.72 0.37
C LEU A 27 13.93 -10.83 0.88
N GLN A 28 12.71 -11.36 0.94
CA GLN A 28 11.54 -10.66 1.48
C GLN A 28 11.65 -10.36 2.98
N GLY A 29 12.56 -11.03 3.69
CA GLY A 29 12.89 -10.73 5.09
C GLY A 29 14.04 -9.74 5.26
N GLN A 30 14.55 -9.15 4.17
CA GLN A 30 15.69 -8.22 4.18
C GLN A 30 15.18 -6.81 3.82
N PRO A 31 14.97 -5.93 4.83
CA PRO A 31 14.42 -4.61 4.63
C PRO A 31 15.23 -3.73 3.67
N GLU A 32 16.54 -3.97 3.58
CA GLU A 32 17.46 -3.16 2.78
C GLU A 32 17.36 -3.45 1.28
N THR A 33 16.59 -4.47 0.88
CA THR A 33 16.45 -4.81 -0.53
C THR A 33 15.56 -3.79 -1.26
N PRO A 34 15.89 -3.38 -2.50
CA PRO A 34 15.09 -2.43 -3.26
C PRO A 34 13.62 -2.83 -3.41
N GLN A 35 13.35 -4.13 -3.60
CA GLN A 35 12.00 -4.67 -3.71
C GLN A 35 11.24 -4.63 -2.38
N TYR A 36 11.91 -4.79 -1.23
CA TYR A 36 11.26 -4.60 0.07
C TYR A 36 10.88 -3.13 0.26
N GLN A 37 11.80 -2.20 -0.04
CA GLN A 37 11.53 -0.77 0.05
C GLN A 37 10.42 -0.32 -0.91
N GLN A 38 10.33 -0.94 -2.09
CA GLN A 38 9.19 -0.75 -2.98
C GLN A 38 7.88 -1.23 -2.33
N ALA A 39 7.86 -2.44 -1.78
CA ALA A 39 6.68 -2.99 -1.10
C ALA A 39 6.26 -2.15 0.12
N SER A 40 7.21 -1.63 0.90
CA SER A 40 6.93 -0.72 2.01
C SER A 40 6.24 0.56 1.55
N ARG A 41 6.73 1.19 0.46
CA ARG A 41 6.07 2.38 -0.12
C ARG A 41 4.65 2.08 -0.59
N VAL A 42 4.42 0.91 -1.18
CA VAL A 42 3.06 0.48 -1.57
C VAL A 42 2.17 0.31 -0.34
N ALA A 43 2.67 -0.31 0.73
CA ALA A 43 1.93 -0.49 1.98
C ALA A 43 1.56 0.86 2.62
N ASP A 44 2.47 1.83 2.60
CA ASP A 44 2.21 3.18 3.10
C ASP A 44 1.12 3.89 2.29
N LEU A 45 1.14 3.79 0.95
CA LEU A 45 0.09 4.34 0.09
C LEU A 45 -1.27 3.69 0.35
N VAL A 46 -1.31 2.36 0.56
CA VAL A 46 -2.54 1.65 0.90
C VAL A 46 -3.09 2.12 2.25
N LYS A 47 -2.21 2.30 3.24
CA LYS A 47 -2.59 2.83 4.55
C LYS A 47 -3.17 4.24 4.43
N GLU A 48 -2.50 5.12 3.68
CA GLU A 48 -2.99 6.48 3.45
C GLU A 48 -4.34 6.50 2.73
N ARG A 49 -4.52 5.67 1.69
CA ARG A 49 -5.81 5.53 1.00
C ARG A 49 -6.92 5.14 1.97
N PHE A 50 -6.64 4.20 2.86
CA PHE A 50 -7.60 3.76 3.86
C PHE A 50 -7.96 4.88 4.83
N GLU A 51 -6.96 5.51 5.43
CA GLU A 51 -7.14 6.54 6.47
C GLU A 51 -7.76 7.84 5.93
N LYS A 52 -7.33 8.29 4.75
CA LYS A 52 -7.71 9.61 4.22
C LYS A 52 -8.94 9.57 3.33
N ALA A 53 -9.21 8.46 2.65
CA ALA A 53 -10.33 8.36 1.71
C ALA A 53 -11.43 7.41 2.21
N LEU A 54 -11.07 6.16 2.50
CA LEU A 54 -12.08 5.13 2.77
C LEU A 54 -12.75 5.25 4.14
N VAL A 55 -12.00 5.58 5.20
CA VAL A 55 -12.57 5.75 6.54
C VAL A 55 -13.58 6.92 6.57
N PRO A 56 -13.23 8.14 6.11
CA PRO A 56 -14.19 9.24 6.05
C PRO A 56 -15.41 8.93 5.18
N TYR A 57 -15.20 8.22 4.06
CA TYR A 57 -16.30 7.81 3.18
C TYR A 57 -17.27 6.88 3.92
N ARG A 58 -16.75 5.88 4.64
CA ARG A 58 -17.56 4.95 5.44
C ARG A 58 -18.31 5.66 6.57
N ASP A 59 -17.69 6.66 7.19
CA ASP A 59 -18.33 7.44 8.26
C ASP A 59 -19.51 8.26 7.75
N LEU A 60 -19.38 8.89 6.57
CA LEU A 60 -20.50 9.58 5.91
C LEU A 60 -21.63 8.62 5.54
N GLN A 61 -21.29 7.43 5.02
CA GLN A 61 -22.28 6.39 4.74
C GLN A 61 -22.96 5.86 6.00
N ALA A 62 -22.23 5.77 7.13
CA ALA A 62 -22.79 5.39 8.42
C ALA A 62 -23.79 6.45 8.94
N LYS A 63 -23.46 7.74 8.79
CA LYS A 63 -24.40 8.84 9.09
C LYS A 63 -25.65 8.75 8.21
N MET A 64 -25.49 8.47 6.92
CA MET A 64 -26.62 8.28 6.02
C MET A 64 -27.52 7.10 6.44
N LYS A 65 -26.92 5.97 6.83
CA LYS A 65 -27.64 4.81 7.37
C LYS A 65 -28.42 5.16 8.64
N SER A 66 -27.84 5.97 9.53
CA SER A 66 -28.51 6.45 10.74
C SER A 66 -29.76 7.28 10.41
N ARG A 67 -29.64 8.23 9.49
CA ARG A 67 -30.76 9.06 9.04
C ARG A 67 -31.90 8.24 8.42
N ARG A 68 -31.56 7.22 7.62
CA ARG A 68 -32.56 6.28 7.05
C ARG A 68 -33.33 5.52 8.12
N ARG A 69 -32.67 5.16 9.22
CA ARG A 69 -33.32 4.49 10.37
C ARG A 69 -34.22 5.44 11.15
N GLU A 70 -33.85 6.71 11.24
CA GLU A 70 -34.58 7.75 11.97
C GLU A 70 -35.86 8.19 11.23
N PHE A 71 -35.76 8.49 9.93
CA PHE A 71 -36.85 9.10 9.17
C PHE A 71 -37.54 8.16 8.16
N GLY A 72 -36.93 7.02 7.85
CA GLY A 72 -37.34 6.15 6.73
C GLY A 72 -36.59 6.47 5.44
N ASN A 73 -36.50 5.49 4.53
CA ASN A 73 -35.63 5.56 3.34
C ASN A 73 -36.01 6.65 2.34
N GLU A 74 -37.30 6.96 2.20
CA GLU A 74 -37.84 7.90 1.21
C GLU A 74 -38.17 9.27 1.81
N ALA A 75 -37.79 9.50 3.07
CA ALA A 75 -38.06 10.75 3.75
C ALA A 75 -37.35 11.94 3.08
N PRO A 76 -38.00 13.10 2.92
CA PRO A 76 -37.38 14.31 2.38
C PRO A 76 -36.08 14.71 3.09
N GLU A 77 -35.99 14.47 4.41
CA GLU A 77 -34.82 14.73 5.25
C GLU A 77 -33.62 13.87 4.83
N VAL A 78 -33.87 12.61 4.46
CA VAL A 78 -32.84 11.69 3.96
C VAL A 78 -32.35 12.14 2.59
N ALA A 79 -33.24 12.58 1.71
CA ALA A 79 -32.87 13.12 0.40
C ALA A 79 -32.10 14.43 0.53
N ALA A 80 -32.52 15.33 1.43
CA ALA A 80 -31.84 16.58 1.70
C ALA A 80 -30.43 16.34 2.27
N PHE A 81 -30.29 15.46 3.28
CA PHE A 81 -29.00 15.11 3.83
C PHE A 81 -28.08 14.44 2.81
N ARG A 82 -28.61 13.58 1.94
CA ARG A 82 -27.82 13.00 0.85
C ARG A 82 -27.22 14.09 -0.04
N LYS A 83 -28.02 15.09 -0.42
CA LYS A 83 -27.54 16.21 -1.25
C LYS A 83 -26.41 16.99 -0.57
N THR A 84 -26.41 17.12 0.76
CA THR A 84 -25.34 17.84 1.47
C THR A 84 -24.03 17.07 1.55
N ILE A 85 -24.08 15.74 1.66
CA ILE A 85 -22.87 14.90 1.76
C ILE A 85 -22.35 14.38 0.42
N GLN A 86 -23.17 14.40 -0.64
CA GLN A 86 -22.81 13.83 -1.95
C GLN A 86 -21.50 14.42 -2.52
N PRO A 87 -21.26 15.75 -2.50
CA PRO A 87 -20.00 16.29 -2.99
C PRO A 87 -18.77 15.75 -2.25
N GLN A 88 -18.86 15.57 -0.93
CA GLN A 88 -17.78 15.01 -0.12
C GLN A 88 -17.57 13.51 -0.42
N LEU A 89 -18.66 12.75 -0.64
CA LEU A 89 -18.55 11.36 -1.06
C LEU A 89 -17.84 11.23 -2.41
N ASP A 90 -18.17 12.10 -3.36
CA ASP A 90 -17.57 12.10 -4.69
C ASP A 90 -16.08 12.47 -4.63
N GLU A 91 -15.72 13.47 -3.83
CA GLU A 91 -14.33 13.86 -3.58
C GLU A 91 -13.51 12.72 -2.95
N LEU A 92 -14.06 12.04 -1.93
CA LEU A 92 -13.38 10.93 -1.27
C LEU A 92 -13.22 9.72 -2.21
N LEU A 93 -14.17 9.48 -3.10
CA LEU A 93 -14.05 8.43 -4.12
C LEU A 93 -12.98 8.79 -5.16
N ALA A 94 -12.95 10.04 -5.63
CA ALA A 94 -11.90 10.51 -6.54
C ALA A 94 -10.50 10.40 -5.90
N LEU A 95 -10.38 10.79 -4.63
CA LEU A 95 -9.13 10.64 -3.88
C LEU A 95 -8.73 9.16 -3.72
N ALA A 96 -9.69 8.28 -3.43
CA ALA A 96 -9.43 6.86 -3.33
C ALA A 96 -8.89 6.28 -4.65
N GLU A 97 -9.37 6.78 -5.78
CA GLU A 97 -8.91 6.38 -7.11
C GLU A 97 -7.54 6.95 -7.46
N GLU A 98 -7.26 8.21 -7.10
CA GLU A 98 -5.92 8.79 -7.21
C GLU A 98 -4.87 7.95 -6.46
N TYR A 99 -5.20 7.48 -5.26
CA TYR A 99 -4.35 6.55 -4.53
C TYR A 99 -4.24 5.19 -5.22
N THR A 100 -5.31 4.66 -5.82
CA THR A 100 -5.28 3.42 -6.60
C THR A 100 -4.23 3.51 -7.71
N GLU A 101 -4.23 4.60 -8.47
CA GLU A 101 -3.25 4.83 -9.55
C GLU A 101 -1.81 4.94 -9.02
N LYS A 102 -1.60 5.68 -7.92
CA LYS A 102 -0.28 5.77 -7.26
C LYS A 102 0.22 4.41 -6.81
N ILE A 103 -0.66 3.59 -6.22
CA ILE A 103 -0.35 2.23 -5.76
C ILE A 103 0.05 1.36 -6.96
N TYR A 104 -0.74 1.35 -8.04
CA TYR A 104 -0.44 0.56 -9.24
C TYR A 104 0.88 0.97 -9.89
N SER A 105 1.13 2.27 -10.00
CA SER A 105 2.39 2.79 -10.53
C SER A 105 3.58 2.38 -9.66
N ALA A 106 3.44 2.44 -8.32
CA ALA A 106 4.50 2.08 -7.38
C ALA A 106 4.74 0.56 -7.28
N ALA A 107 3.74 -0.27 -7.58
CA ALA A 107 3.81 -1.73 -7.46
C ALA A 107 4.40 -2.45 -8.68
N GLN A 108 4.66 -1.73 -9.79
CA GLN A 108 5.20 -2.35 -11.01
C GLN A 108 6.57 -2.99 -10.75
N PRO A 109 6.77 -4.29 -11.06
CA PRO A 109 8.06 -4.94 -10.89
C PRO A 109 9.15 -4.26 -11.72
N VAL A 110 10.29 -3.97 -11.10
CA VAL A 110 11.46 -3.43 -11.78
C VAL A 110 12.54 -4.50 -11.87
N ALA A 111 13.22 -4.58 -13.01
CA ALA A 111 14.35 -5.47 -13.16
C ALA A 111 15.48 -5.06 -12.20
N HIS A 112 15.96 -5.99 -11.38
CA HIS A 112 17.07 -5.79 -10.47
C HIS A 112 18.30 -6.57 -10.92
N ARG A 113 19.47 -5.93 -10.83
CA ARG A 113 20.76 -6.58 -11.04
C ARG A 113 21.25 -7.15 -9.73
N TYR A 114 21.50 -8.45 -9.71
CA TYR A 114 22.06 -9.16 -8.57
C TYR A 114 23.54 -9.45 -8.81
N GLU A 115 24.35 -9.26 -7.78
CA GLU A 115 25.77 -9.61 -7.77
C GLU A 115 26.08 -10.41 -6.52
N ILE A 116 26.74 -11.56 -6.69
CA ILE A 116 27.19 -12.40 -5.58
C ILE A 116 28.72 -12.41 -5.66
N ARG A 117 29.38 -11.86 -4.65
CA ARG A 117 30.84 -11.73 -4.63
C ARG A 117 31.38 -12.48 -3.44
N LYS A 118 32.39 -13.31 -3.66
CA LYS A 118 33.10 -14.01 -2.59
C LYS A 118 33.82 -12.97 -1.73
N VAL A 119 33.71 -13.11 -0.41
CA VAL A 119 34.50 -12.36 0.57
C VAL A 119 35.63 -13.29 1.02
N ASP A 120 36.84 -12.74 1.10
CA ASP A 120 38.03 -13.47 1.57
C ASP A 120 38.03 -13.64 3.09
#